data_AF-A0A7Z9P4E9-F1
#
_entry.id   AF-A0A7Z9P4E9-F1
#
_cell.length_a   1.000
_cell.length_b   1.000
_cell.length_c   1.000
_cell.angle_alpha   90.00
_cell.angle_beta   90.00
_cell.angle_gamma   90.00
#
_symmetry.space_group_name_H-M   'P 1'
#
loop_
_entity.id
_entity.type
_entity.pdbx_description
1 polymer ?
#
loop_
_entity_poly.entity_id
_entity_poly.type
_entity_poly.pdbx_seq_one_letter_code
_entity_poly.pdbx_strand_id
1 'polypeptide(L)'
;MRCQVCDYELWHCTGRTCPECGANFSITDFDYQDEEVLFHCPHCDQGVEGEPPHGLPPARVQQCESCGLAVGLDLYVIRPSGDYKAESFGALLPIRQTDGNWITRYFKTVWLVLTKPQNAISRVPVQEPLWNAWKFFLTTLFILMTVGLIPAVLILLFANVGRTGTSFDISVLGFVFLLQIVFVFFFTCVYAVMWSLVAHLILQITGGSTFTLRRTLQAILYGGSACIVGIVPCIGGIASFVWWVVATTNMIVRGQRVHGSRASVATLAGPIFFVTCVCGSYLILIFSILEPALTRARSTAQTIQQQQQIQVDTNQVNSEDG
;
A
#
# COMPACT_ATOMS: atom_id res chain seq x y z
N MET A 1 -6.51 7.84 -26.88
CA MET A 1 -7.41 8.89 -26.37
C MET A 1 -7.50 8.83 -24.84
N ARG A 2 -6.98 9.84 -24.12
CA ARG A 2 -7.02 9.93 -22.66
C ARG A 2 -7.57 11.28 -22.22
N CYS A 3 -8.39 11.33 -21.17
CA CYS A 3 -8.94 12.57 -20.64
C CYS A 3 -7.82 13.56 -20.28
N GLN A 4 -7.86 14.80 -20.78
CA GLN A 4 -6.78 15.77 -20.51
C GLN A 4 -6.69 16.18 -19.03
N VAL A 5 -7.80 16.08 -18.27
CA VAL A 5 -7.84 16.41 -16.84
C VAL A 5 -7.35 15.24 -15.99
N CYS A 6 -7.69 14.02 -16.40
CA CYS A 6 -7.62 12.86 -15.52
C CYS A 6 -6.91 11.65 -16.14
N ASP A 7 -6.43 11.75 -17.36
CA ASP A 7 -5.68 10.70 -18.05
C ASP A 7 -6.41 9.34 -18.14
N TYR A 8 -7.71 9.32 -17.82
CA TYR A 8 -8.57 8.15 -17.97
C TYR A 8 -8.75 7.87 -19.45
N GLU A 9 -8.62 6.61 -19.84
CA GLU A 9 -8.80 6.23 -21.24
C GLU A 9 -10.25 6.42 -21.65
N LEU A 10 -10.45 7.21 -22.69
CA LEU A 10 -11.79 7.58 -23.16
C LEU A 10 -12.30 6.65 -24.26
N TRP A 11 -11.58 5.55 -24.52
CA TRP A 11 -12.04 4.51 -25.43
C TRP A 11 -13.39 3.96 -24.97
N HIS A 12 -14.27 3.64 -25.92
CA HIS A 12 -15.61 3.11 -25.68
C HIS A 12 -16.57 4.04 -24.90
N CYS A 13 -16.21 5.30 -24.65
CA CYS A 13 -17.12 6.24 -24.01
C CYS A 13 -18.22 6.68 -25.00
N THR A 14 -19.48 6.40 -24.66
CA THR A 14 -20.67 6.80 -25.44
C THR A 14 -21.08 8.26 -25.20
N GLY A 15 -20.49 8.92 -24.19
CA GLY A 15 -20.70 10.33 -23.88
C GLY A 15 -19.48 11.19 -24.15
N ARG A 16 -19.64 12.51 -23.97
CA ARG A 16 -18.58 13.51 -24.04
C ARG A 16 -18.19 14.05 -22.67
N THR A 17 -18.38 13.20 -21.66
CA THR A 17 -18.05 13.48 -20.27
C THR A 17 -17.25 12.30 -19.75
N CYS A 18 -16.05 12.56 -19.24
CA CYS A 18 -15.18 11.54 -18.69
C CYS A 18 -15.87 10.86 -17.49
N PRO A 19 -16.02 9.53 -17.47
CA PRO A 19 -16.76 8.84 -16.42
C PRO A 19 -16.05 8.91 -15.06
N GLU A 20 -14.72 9.09 -15.04
CA GLU A 20 -13.97 9.21 -13.78
C GLU A 20 -14.03 10.59 -13.13
N CYS A 21 -13.84 11.68 -13.90
CA CYS A 21 -13.73 13.03 -13.33
C CYS A 21 -14.89 13.97 -13.69
N GLY A 22 -15.79 13.57 -14.57
CA GLY A 22 -16.88 14.42 -15.05
C GLY A 22 -16.44 15.56 -15.98
N ALA A 23 -15.16 15.64 -16.36
CA ALA A 23 -14.70 16.65 -17.30
C ALA A 23 -15.26 16.37 -18.70
N ASN A 24 -15.74 17.41 -19.37
CA ASN A 24 -16.15 17.27 -20.76
C ASN A 24 -14.91 17.13 -21.66
N PHE A 25 -15.07 16.41 -22.76
CA PHE A 25 -14.04 16.27 -23.79
C PHE A 25 -14.71 16.21 -25.16
N SER A 26 -14.04 16.76 -26.17
CA SER A 26 -14.42 16.60 -27.57
C SER A 26 -13.54 15.55 -28.24
N ILE A 27 -14.06 14.90 -29.28
CA ILE A 27 -13.25 14.05 -30.17
C ILE A 27 -12.16 14.88 -30.85
N THR A 28 -12.46 16.14 -31.17
CA THR A 28 -11.54 17.08 -31.84
C THR A 28 -10.39 17.55 -30.95
N ASP A 29 -10.43 17.25 -29.65
CA ASP A 29 -9.35 17.61 -28.71
C ASP A 29 -8.14 16.67 -28.82
N PHE A 30 -8.21 15.69 -29.73
CA PHE A 30 -7.22 14.65 -29.93
C PHE A 30 -6.87 14.51 -31.41
N ASP A 31 -5.58 14.29 -31.68
CA ASP A 31 -5.11 13.80 -32.96
C ASP A 31 -5.07 12.27 -32.93
N TYR A 32 -5.59 11.64 -33.99
CA TYR A 32 -5.60 10.19 -34.15
C TYR A 32 -4.61 9.82 -35.26
N GLN A 33 -3.87 8.74 -35.06
CA GLN A 33 -3.06 8.17 -36.14
C GLN A 33 -3.97 7.44 -37.12
N ASP A 34 -3.71 7.62 -38.42
CA ASP A 34 -4.46 6.95 -39.49
C ASP A 34 -4.42 5.43 -39.27
N GLU A 35 -5.55 4.77 -39.54
CA GLU A 35 -5.75 3.31 -39.41
C GLU A 35 -5.61 2.73 -37.98
N GLU A 36 -5.26 3.52 -36.95
CA GLU A 36 -5.18 3.03 -35.56
C GLU A 36 -6.51 3.14 -34.79
N VAL A 37 -7.51 3.82 -35.36
CA VAL A 37 -8.76 4.14 -34.65
C VAL A 37 -9.97 4.04 -35.59
N LEU A 38 -11.04 3.46 -35.05
CA LEU A 38 -12.36 3.35 -35.69
C LEU A 38 -13.39 4.17 -34.93
N PHE A 39 -14.20 4.91 -35.68
CA PHE A 39 -15.34 5.67 -35.19
C PHE A 39 -16.60 4.82 -35.38
N HIS A 40 -17.07 4.19 -34.31
CA HIS A 40 -18.24 3.30 -34.36
C HIS A 40 -19.54 4.07 -34.21
N CYS A 41 -20.50 3.78 -35.09
CA CYS A 41 -21.88 4.27 -34.98
C CYS A 41 -22.53 3.70 -33.71
N PRO A 42 -23.14 4.53 -32.83
CA PRO A 42 -23.75 4.05 -31.59
C PRO A 42 -25.01 3.19 -31.82
N HIS A 43 -25.57 3.18 -33.03
CA HIS A 43 -26.82 2.47 -33.35
C HIS A 43 -26.60 1.07 -33.92
N CYS A 44 -25.59 0.88 -34.78
CA CYS A 44 -25.34 -0.38 -35.49
C CYS A 44 -23.93 -0.93 -35.32
N ASP A 45 -23.07 -0.22 -34.58
CA ASP A 45 -21.67 -0.57 -34.31
C ASP A 45 -20.75 -0.65 -35.54
N GLN A 46 -21.20 -0.16 -36.70
CA GLN A 46 -20.36 -0.04 -37.89
C GLN A 46 -19.23 0.97 -37.62
N GLY A 47 -17.98 0.52 -37.76
CA GLY A 47 -16.80 1.36 -37.65
C GLY A 47 -16.48 2.06 -38.97
N VAL A 48 -16.10 3.33 -38.88
CA VAL A 48 -15.57 4.13 -40.00
C VAL A 48 -14.14 4.55 -39.63
N GLU A 49 -13.21 4.41 -40.56
CA GLU A 49 -11.83 4.85 -40.37
C GLU A 49 -11.73 6.38 -40.41
N GLY A 50 -10.77 6.94 -39.68
CA GLY A 50 -10.46 8.36 -39.75
C GLY A 50 -9.78 8.74 -41.07
N GLU A 51 -10.04 9.95 -41.55
CA GLU A 51 -9.34 10.55 -42.68
C GLU A 51 -8.26 11.55 -42.20
N PRO A 52 -7.12 11.64 -42.91
CA PRO A 52 -6.09 12.64 -42.65
C PRO A 52 -6.63 14.07 -42.86
N PRO A 53 -6.04 15.09 -42.20
CA PRO A 53 -4.76 15.04 -41.48
C PRO A 53 -4.85 14.70 -39.99
N HIS A 54 -6.04 14.71 -39.38
CA HIS A 54 -6.22 14.53 -37.93
C HIS A 54 -6.76 13.14 -37.54
N GLY A 55 -6.95 12.25 -38.52
CA GLY A 55 -7.55 10.93 -38.31
C GLY A 55 -8.99 11.02 -37.80
N LEU A 56 -9.75 12.04 -38.23
CA LEU A 56 -11.15 12.25 -37.84
C LEU A 56 -12.09 11.61 -38.85
N PRO A 57 -13.31 11.19 -38.46
CA PRO A 57 -14.24 10.62 -39.42
C PRO A 57 -14.59 11.66 -40.49
N PRO A 58 -14.84 11.23 -41.74
CA PRO A 58 -15.07 12.15 -42.84
C PRO A 58 -16.22 13.11 -42.50
N ALA A 59 -16.01 14.42 -42.70
CA ALA A 59 -17.01 15.45 -42.40
C ALA A 59 -18.35 15.25 -43.16
N ARG A 60 -18.34 14.40 -44.20
CA ARG A 60 -19.48 14.05 -45.04
C ARG A 60 -20.38 13.00 -44.39
N VAL A 61 -19.92 12.26 -43.39
CA VAL A 61 -20.69 11.19 -42.73
C VAL A 61 -21.61 11.79 -41.68
N GLN A 62 -22.63 12.52 -42.13
CA GLN A 62 -23.75 12.92 -41.28
C GLN A 62 -24.73 11.77 -41.04
N GLN A 63 -24.69 10.73 -41.88
CA GLN A 63 -25.52 9.52 -41.78
C GLN A 63 -24.64 8.28 -41.86
N CYS A 64 -24.89 7.31 -40.97
CA CYS A 64 -24.19 6.03 -41.00
C CYS A 64 -24.60 5.22 -42.24
N GLU A 65 -23.65 4.74 -43.03
CA GLU A 65 -23.92 4.00 -44.28
C GLU A 65 -24.66 2.67 -44.06
N SER A 66 -24.50 2.06 -42.88
CA SER A 66 -25.13 0.78 -42.57
C SER A 66 -26.59 0.92 -42.13
N CYS A 67 -26.89 1.88 -41.23
CA CYS A 67 -28.24 2.02 -40.66
C CYS A 67 -29.02 3.25 -41.15
N GLY A 68 -28.40 4.16 -41.90
CA GLY A 68 -29.02 5.38 -42.42
C GLY A 68 -29.33 6.46 -41.38
N LEU A 69 -29.11 6.20 -40.09
CA LEU A 69 -29.36 7.17 -39.02
C LEU A 69 -28.30 8.27 -38.98
N ALA A 70 -28.71 9.48 -38.62
CA ALA A 70 -27.81 10.61 -38.50
C ALA A 70 -26.90 10.46 -37.28
N VAL A 71 -25.58 10.56 -37.46
CA VAL A 71 -24.58 10.44 -36.39
C VAL A 71 -23.68 11.67 -36.42
N GLY A 72 -23.85 12.55 -35.43
CA GLY A 72 -22.94 13.67 -35.23
C GLY A 72 -21.57 13.21 -34.75
N LEU A 73 -20.55 14.04 -34.96
CA LEU A 73 -19.18 13.77 -34.49
C LEU A 73 -19.17 13.41 -32.98
N ASP A 74 -19.97 14.12 -32.19
CA ASP A 74 -20.07 13.91 -30.74
C ASP A 74 -20.80 12.63 -30.31
N LEU A 75 -21.34 11.86 -31.25
CA LEU A 75 -22.06 10.61 -30.98
C LEU A 75 -21.24 9.36 -31.33
N TYR A 76 -20.13 9.49 -32.06
CA TYR A 76 -19.28 8.34 -32.38
C TYR A 76 -18.64 7.74 -31.12
N VAL A 77 -18.64 6.42 -31.05
CA VAL A 77 -17.90 5.66 -30.03
C VAL A 77 -16.55 5.30 -30.61
N ILE A 78 -15.49 5.87 -30.03
CA ILE A 78 -14.14 5.65 -30.53
C ILE A 78 -13.61 4.33 -29.99
N ARG A 79 -13.10 3.48 -30.88
CA ARG A 79 -12.40 2.22 -30.55
C ARG A 79 -11.07 2.17 -31.29
N PRO A 80 -10.02 1.61 -30.69
CA PRO A 80 -8.78 1.38 -31.42
C PRO A 80 -8.99 0.28 -32.49
N SER A 81 -8.34 0.44 -33.62
CA SER A 81 -8.30 -0.49 -34.76
C SER A 81 -7.35 -1.66 -34.48
N GLY A 82 -7.63 -2.82 -35.09
CA GLY A 82 -6.79 -4.01 -35.02
C GLY A 82 -6.73 -4.69 -33.64
N ASP A 83 -5.68 -5.49 -33.43
CA ASP A 83 -5.41 -6.21 -32.19
C ASP A 83 -4.84 -5.30 -31.09
N TYR A 84 -5.18 -3.99 -31.09
CA TYR A 84 -4.79 -3.09 -30.01
C TYR A 84 -5.39 -3.61 -28.71
N LYS A 85 -4.57 -4.34 -27.95
CA LYS A 85 -4.87 -4.70 -26.57
C LYS A 85 -4.77 -3.40 -25.81
N ALA A 86 -5.91 -2.72 -25.70
CA ALA A 86 -6.05 -1.62 -24.76
C ALA A 86 -5.32 -2.05 -23.49
N GLU A 87 -4.28 -1.30 -23.10
CA GLU A 87 -3.75 -1.44 -21.76
C GLU A 87 -4.98 -1.43 -20.88
N SER A 88 -5.17 -2.50 -20.11
CA SER A 88 -6.49 -2.93 -19.63
C SER A 88 -7.05 -1.99 -18.54
N PHE A 89 -7.18 -0.70 -18.84
CA PHE A 89 -7.75 0.36 -18.06
C PHE A 89 -9.27 0.19 -18.19
N GLY A 90 -9.83 -0.52 -17.22
CA GLY A 90 -11.19 -1.04 -17.24
C GLY A 90 -11.26 -2.52 -16.82
N ALA A 91 -10.17 -3.28 -17.00
CA ALA A 91 -10.10 -4.60 -16.40
C ALA A 91 -10.03 -4.45 -14.89
N LEU A 92 -11.03 -4.97 -14.20
CA LEU A 92 -11.03 -5.04 -12.74
C LEU A 92 -9.78 -5.77 -12.24
N LEU A 93 -9.32 -5.42 -11.03
CA LEU A 93 -8.28 -6.22 -10.36
C LEU A 93 -8.68 -7.71 -10.38
N PRO A 94 -7.74 -8.66 -10.55
CA PRO A 94 -8.08 -10.08 -10.59
C PRO A 94 -8.96 -10.54 -9.41
N ILE A 95 -8.69 -10.07 -8.19
CA ILE A 95 -9.50 -10.33 -6.98
C ILE A 95 -10.96 -9.83 -7.04
N ARG A 96 -11.29 -8.94 -7.97
CA ARG A 96 -12.63 -8.36 -8.19
C ARG A 96 -13.41 -9.02 -9.31
N GLN A 97 -12.73 -9.73 -10.20
CA GLN A 97 -13.40 -10.47 -11.26
C GLN A 97 -14.24 -11.58 -10.62
N THR A 98 -15.40 -11.93 -11.17
CA THR A 98 -16.32 -12.94 -10.60
C THR A 98 -15.94 -14.37 -11.02
N ASP A 99 -15.23 -14.51 -12.13
CA ASP A 99 -14.81 -15.77 -12.73
C ASP A 99 -13.57 -16.39 -12.05
N GLY A 100 -13.53 -17.72 -12.02
CA GLY A 100 -12.40 -18.50 -11.51
C GLY A 100 -12.30 -18.62 -9.99
N ASN A 101 -11.28 -19.37 -9.54
CA ASN A 101 -11.03 -19.62 -8.12
C ASN A 101 -10.50 -18.35 -7.41
N TRP A 102 -11.01 -18.07 -6.21
CA TRP A 102 -10.56 -16.98 -5.34
C TRP A 102 -9.06 -17.01 -5.06
N ILE A 103 -8.45 -18.17 -4.82
CA ILE A 103 -7.02 -18.30 -4.51
C ILE A 103 -6.17 -17.82 -5.70
N THR A 104 -6.49 -18.29 -6.90
CA THR A 104 -5.82 -17.90 -8.14
C THR A 104 -5.95 -16.40 -8.38
N ARG A 105 -7.14 -15.83 -8.17
CA ARG A 105 -7.37 -14.38 -8.29
C ARG A 105 -6.55 -13.59 -7.27
N TYR A 106 -6.49 -14.04 -6.02
CA TYR A 106 -5.69 -13.42 -4.96
C TYR A 106 -4.21 -13.36 -5.35
N PHE A 107 -3.61 -14.49 -5.70
CA PHE A 107 -2.19 -14.53 -6.08
C PHE A 107 -1.91 -13.80 -7.40
N LYS A 108 -2.85 -13.79 -8.37
CA LYS A 108 -2.75 -12.92 -9.56
C LYS A 108 -2.72 -11.44 -9.20
N THR A 109 -3.54 -11.00 -8.23
CA THR A 109 -3.51 -9.61 -7.75
C THR A 109 -2.20 -9.31 -7.02
N VAL A 110 -1.74 -10.18 -6.12
CA VAL A 110 -0.44 -10.04 -5.44
C VAL A 110 0.68 -9.91 -6.47
N TRP A 111 0.73 -10.81 -7.45
CA TRP A 111 1.73 -10.77 -8.52
C TRP A 111 1.67 -9.49 -9.35
N LEU A 112 0.46 -9.00 -9.67
CA LEU A 112 0.27 -7.75 -10.38
C LEU A 112 0.78 -6.55 -9.57
N VAL A 113 0.49 -6.49 -8.27
CA VAL A 113 1.01 -5.43 -7.39
C VAL A 113 2.52 -5.50 -7.26
N LEU A 114 3.08 -6.70 -7.16
CA LEU A 114 4.52 -6.89 -7.08
C LEU A 114 5.20 -6.42 -8.37
N THR A 115 4.74 -6.86 -9.54
CA THR A 115 5.44 -6.64 -10.82
C THR A 115 5.08 -5.35 -11.53
N LYS A 116 3.83 -4.88 -11.42
CA LYS A 116 3.29 -3.71 -12.12
C LYS A 116 2.35 -2.89 -11.21
N PRO A 117 2.86 -2.32 -10.11
CA PRO A 117 2.04 -1.59 -9.13
C PRO A 117 1.22 -0.44 -9.73
N GLN A 118 1.77 0.28 -10.71
CA GLN A 118 1.05 1.35 -11.42
C GLN A 118 -0.19 0.80 -12.16
N ASN A 119 -0.05 -0.35 -12.80
CA ASN A 119 -1.16 -1.04 -13.48
C ASN A 119 -2.13 -1.67 -12.49
N ALA A 120 -1.70 -2.00 -11.27
CA ALA A 120 -2.61 -2.50 -10.24
C ALA A 120 -3.56 -1.40 -9.76
N ILE A 121 -3.04 -0.20 -9.42
CA ILE A 121 -3.89 0.89 -8.91
C ILE A 121 -4.80 1.46 -10.00
N SER A 122 -4.39 1.42 -11.27
CA SER A 122 -5.26 1.89 -12.36
C SER A 122 -6.49 1.01 -12.60
N ARG A 123 -6.43 -0.26 -12.16
CA ARG A 123 -7.56 -1.21 -12.19
C ARG A 123 -8.49 -1.10 -10.98
N VAL A 124 -8.18 -0.22 -10.03
CA VAL A 124 -9.01 0.08 -8.85
C VAL A 124 -9.84 1.33 -9.19
N PRO A 125 -11.16 1.24 -9.37
CA PRO A 125 -12.01 2.41 -9.59
C PRO A 125 -11.85 3.44 -8.48
N VAL A 126 -11.89 4.74 -8.83
CA VAL A 126 -11.72 5.82 -7.85
C VAL A 126 -12.81 5.77 -6.78
N GLN A 127 -14.02 5.34 -7.16
CA GLN A 127 -15.18 5.22 -6.27
C GLN A 127 -15.24 3.88 -5.51
N GLU A 128 -14.26 2.99 -5.66
CA GLU A 128 -14.28 1.65 -5.03
C GLU A 128 -14.30 1.76 -3.49
N PRO A 129 -15.24 1.10 -2.78
CA PRO A 129 -15.34 1.20 -1.31
C PRO A 129 -14.03 0.87 -0.63
N LEU A 130 -13.68 1.57 0.45
CA LEU A 130 -12.40 1.35 1.13
C LEU A 130 -12.31 -0.05 1.77
N TRP A 131 -13.45 -0.59 2.19
CA TRP A 131 -13.57 -1.92 2.79
C TRP A 131 -13.00 -3.04 1.90
N ASN A 132 -13.06 -2.85 0.59
CA ASN A 132 -12.52 -3.77 -0.40
C ASN A 132 -11.00 -3.88 -0.33
N ALA A 133 -10.30 -2.76 -0.14
CA ALA A 133 -8.85 -2.72 0.04
C ALA A 133 -8.46 -3.30 1.42
N TRP A 134 -9.23 -2.98 2.47
CA TRP A 134 -9.03 -3.55 3.81
C TRP A 134 -9.14 -5.07 3.83
N LYS A 135 -10.19 -5.64 3.22
CA LYS A 135 -10.35 -7.09 3.09
C LYS A 135 -9.11 -7.73 2.46
N PHE A 136 -8.63 -7.19 1.34
CA PHE A 136 -7.45 -7.71 0.65
C PHE A 136 -6.18 -7.61 1.50
N PHE A 137 -5.98 -6.48 2.17
CA PHE A 137 -4.84 -6.26 3.07
C PHE A 137 -4.89 -7.21 4.28
N LEU A 138 -6.02 -7.31 4.96
CA LEU A 138 -6.22 -8.19 6.12
C LEU A 138 -6.07 -9.66 5.74
N THR A 139 -6.54 -10.09 4.56
CA THR A 139 -6.29 -11.44 4.05
C THR A 139 -4.79 -11.68 3.83
N THR A 140 -4.06 -10.70 3.31
CA THR A 140 -2.59 -10.80 3.16
C THR A 140 -1.90 -10.93 4.51
N LEU A 141 -2.28 -10.10 5.50
CA LEU A 141 -1.75 -10.21 6.86
C LEU A 141 -2.06 -11.57 7.48
N PHE A 142 -3.28 -12.08 7.30
CA PHE A 142 -3.68 -13.39 7.79
C PHE A 142 -2.81 -14.50 7.20
N ILE A 143 -2.65 -14.53 5.87
CA ILE A 143 -1.81 -15.52 5.17
C ILE A 143 -0.36 -15.42 5.65
N LEU A 144 0.19 -14.21 5.75
CA LEU A 144 1.55 -13.99 6.25
C LEU A 144 1.73 -14.55 7.67
N MET A 145 0.80 -14.26 8.58
CA MET A 145 0.86 -14.76 9.96
C MET A 145 0.71 -16.28 10.01
N THR A 146 -0.28 -16.85 9.34
CA THR A 146 -0.51 -18.30 9.35
C THR A 146 0.68 -19.06 8.80
N VAL A 147 1.24 -18.64 7.67
CA VAL A 147 2.41 -19.31 7.07
C VAL A 147 3.68 -19.04 7.88
N GLY A 148 3.87 -17.81 8.37
CA GLY A 148 5.01 -17.41 9.19
C GLY A 148 5.07 -18.11 10.55
N LEU A 149 3.93 -18.58 11.09
CA LEU A 149 3.88 -19.35 12.33
C LEU A 149 4.40 -20.78 12.16
N ILE A 150 4.35 -21.36 10.96
CA ILE A 150 4.74 -22.76 10.74
C ILE A 150 6.21 -23.01 11.14
N PRO A 151 7.20 -22.23 10.65
CA PRO A 151 8.59 -22.42 11.08
C PRO A 151 8.80 -22.20 12.58
N ALA A 152 8.11 -21.22 13.19
CA ALA A 152 8.22 -20.94 14.62
C ALA A 152 7.72 -22.12 15.46
N VAL A 153 6.56 -22.68 15.11
CA VAL A 153 6.00 -23.87 15.76
C VAL A 153 6.91 -25.08 15.57
N LEU A 154 7.44 -25.31 14.36
CA LEU A 154 8.36 -26.41 14.10
C LEU A 154 9.65 -26.31 14.93
N ILE A 155 10.29 -25.14 14.96
CA ILE A 155 11.50 -24.91 15.76
C ILE A 155 11.21 -25.16 17.25
N LEU A 156 10.06 -24.71 17.74
CA LEU A 156 9.65 -24.95 19.13
C LEU A 156 9.41 -26.44 19.40
N LEU A 157 8.75 -27.16 18.50
CA LEU A 157 8.55 -28.61 18.64
C LEU A 157 9.91 -29.32 18.70
N PHE A 158 10.84 -29.02 17.79
CA PHE A 158 12.18 -29.62 17.79
C PHE A 158 13.00 -29.24 19.02
N ALA A 159 12.94 -27.98 19.48
CA ALA A 159 13.66 -27.53 20.68
C ALA A 159 13.19 -28.26 21.95
N ASN A 160 11.96 -28.78 21.98
CA ASN A 160 11.41 -29.52 23.10
C ASN A 160 11.75 -31.02 23.09
N VAL A 161 12.09 -31.62 21.93
CA VAL A 161 12.42 -33.06 21.82
C VAL A 161 13.66 -33.46 22.65
N GLY A 162 14.51 -32.51 23.06
CA GLY A 162 15.72 -32.77 23.86
C GLY A 162 15.68 -32.28 25.32
N ARG A 163 14.60 -31.64 25.78
CA ARG A 163 14.52 -31.07 27.13
C ARG A 163 13.78 -32.00 28.08
N THR A 164 14.51 -32.92 28.70
CA THR A 164 14.00 -33.69 29.85
C THR A 164 13.96 -32.80 31.08
N GLY A 165 12.76 -32.38 31.52
CA GLY A 165 12.56 -31.80 32.86
C GLY A 165 11.89 -30.42 32.93
N THR A 166 11.68 -29.73 31.81
CA THR A 166 10.87 -28.50 31.80
C THR A 166 9.58 -28.72 31.03
N SER A 167 8.48 -28.91 31.74
CA SER A 167 7.13 -28.91 31.16
C SER A 167 6.83 -27.49 30.69
N PHE A 168 7.11 -27.18 29.41
CA PHE A 168 6.60 -25.96 28.81
C PHE A 168 5.08 -26.06 28.77
N ASP A 169 4.41 -25.18 29.52
CA ASP A 169 2.95 -25.13 29.49
C ASP A 169 2.49 -24.62 28.11
N ILE A 170 1.94 -25.55 27.32
CA ILE A 170 1.40 -25.28 25.98
C ILE A 170 0.36 -24.16 26.03
N SER A 171 -0.35 -24.01 27.16
CA SER A 171 -1.36 -22.96 27.33
C SER A 171 -0.74 -21.56 27.35
N VAL A 172 0.38 -21.37 28.05
CA VAL A 172 1.10 -20.08 28.11
C VAL A 172 1.65 -19.71 26.74
N LEU A 173 2.25 -20.68 26.04
CA LEU A 173 2.79 -20.47 24.70
C LEU A 173 1.68 -20.09 23.70
N GLY A 174 0.57 -20.82 23.71
CA GLY A 174 -0.59 -20.53 22.87
C GLY A 174 -1.16 -19.13 23.14
N PHE A 175 -1.22 -18.73 24.40
CA PHE A 175 -1.67 -17.39 24.80
C PHE A 175 -0.74 -16.28 24.30
N VAL A 176 0.58 -16.44 24.44
CA VAL A 176 1.57 -15.48 23.93
C VAL A 176 1.47 -15.33 22.41
N PHE A 177 1.32 -16.43 21.67
CA PHE A 177 1.12 -16.39 20.22
C PHE A 177 -0.16 -15.69 19.82
N LEU A 178 -1.27 -15.97 20.51
CA LEU A 178 -2.54 -15.30 20.24
C LEU A 178 -2.44 -13.79 20.48
N LEU A 179 -1.83 -13.37 21.59
CA LEU A 179 -1.59 -11.95 21.86
C LEU A 179 -0.70 -11.33 20.78
N GLN A 180 0.38 -12.01 20.38
CA GLN A 180 1.25 -11.52 19.32
C GLN A 180 0.49 -11.30 18.00
N ILE A 181 -0.36 -12.26 17.59
CA ILE A 181 -1.18 -12.12 16.38
C ILE A 181 -2.09 -10.89 16.50
N VAL A 182 -2.80 -10.74 17.63
CA VAL A 182 -3.71 -9.61 17.87
C VAL A 182 -2.96 -8.28 17.81
N PHE A 183 -1.81 -8.17 18.49
CA PHE A 183 -1.00 -6.96 18.48
C PHE A 183 -0.46 -6.64 17.09
N VAL A 184 0.08 -7.62 16.37
CA VAL A 184 0.60 -7.40 15.02
C VAL A 184 -0.51 -6.93 14.07
N PHE A 185 -1.69 -7.55 14.11
CA PHE A 185 -2.85 -7.10 13.33
C PHE A 185 -3.23 -5.66 13.68
N PHE A 186 -3.41 -5.37 14.98
CA PHE A 186 -3.85 -4.07 15.44
C PHE A 186 -2.85 -2.97 15.05
N PHE A 187 -1.59 -3.13 15.43
CA PHE A 187 -0.56 -2.12 15.16
C PHE A 187 -0.26 -1.97 13.67
N THR A 188 -0.34 -3.03 12.87
CA THR A 188 -0.16 -2.92 11.41
C THR A 188 -1.31 -2.15 10.76
N CYS A 189 -2.55 -2.35 11.21
CA CYS A 189 -3.70 -1.57 10.75
C CYS A 189 -3.56 -0.08 11.13
N VAL A 190 -3.21 0.20 12.39
CA VAL A 190 -2.96 1.57 12.87
C VAL A 190 -1.83 2.22 12.07
N TYR A 191 -0.73 1.50 11.85
CA TYR A 191 0.40 1.96 11.04
C TYR A 191 -0.03 2.29 9.60
N ALA A 192 -0.80 1.43 8.94
CA ALA A 192 -1.27 1.69 7.57
C ALA A 192 -2.14 2.96 7.48
N VAL A 193 -3.00 3.20 8.47
CA VAL A 193 -3.81 4.44 8.55
C VAL A 193 -2.92 5.66 8.79
N MET A 194 -2.02 5.60 9.79
CA MET A 194 -1.10 6.69 10.10
C MET A 194 -0.20 7.02 8.90
N TRP A 195 0.35 6.00 8.23
CA TRP A 195 1.15 6.17 7.03
C TRP A 195 0.35 6.87 5.93
N SER A 196 -0.92 6.48 5.74
CA SER A 196 -1.79 7.12 4.73
C SER A 196 -2.08 8.58 5.04
N LEU A 197 -2.27 8.93 6.32
CA LEU A 197 -2.46 10.31 6.76
C LEU A 197 -1.21 11.15 6.51
N VAL A 198 -0.04 10.65 6.93
CA VAL A 198 1.25 11.34 6.74
C VAL A 198 1.54 11.52 5.24
N ALA A 199 1.42 10.45 4.44
CA ALA A 199 1.66 10.51 3.01
C ALA A 199 0.71 11.51 2.33
N HIS A 200 -0.58 11.48 2.66
CA HIS A 200 -1.55 12.40 2.06
C HIS A 200 -1.30 13.86 2.49
N LEU A 201 -0.95 14.11 3.76
CA LEU A 201 -0.59 15.44 4.25
C LEU A 201 0.61 16.02 3.50
N ILE A 202 1.66 15.21 3.30
CA ILE A 202 2.84 15.64 2.54
C ILE A 202 2.47 15.93 1.07
N LEU A 203 1.60 15.13 0.45
CA LEU A 203 1.11 15.44 -0.90
C LEU A 203 0.36 16.77 -0.96
N GLN A 204 -0.49 17.06 0.03
CA GLN A 204 -1.21 18.33 0.12
C GLN A 204 -0.26 19.52 0.27
N ILE A 205 0.71 19.44 1.20
CA ILE A 205 1.68 20.52 1.45
C ILE A 205 2.60 20.78 0.25
N THR A 206 3.00 19.73 -0.48
CA THR A 206 3.96 19.85 -1.59
C THR A 206 3.35 20.25 -2.94
N GLY A 207 2.06 20.57 -2.99
CA GLY A 207 1.39 21.01 -4.23
C GLY A 207 0.08 20.27 -4.54
N GLY A 208 -0.68 19.86 -3.51
CA GLY A 208 -1.99 19.24 -3.65
C GLY A 208 -1.98 17.78 -4.14
N SER A 209 -3.15 17.14 -4.05
CA SER A 209 -3.43 15.83 -4.63
C SER A 209 -4.71 15.87 -5.47
N THR A 210 -4.76 15.11 -6.56
CA THR A 210 -5.96 15.07 -7.42
C THR A 210 -7.12 14.35 -6.75
N PHE A 211 -6.85 13.40 -5.87
CA PHE A 211 -7.88 12.61 -5.19
C PHE A 211 -7.78 12.71 -3.67
N THR A 212 -8.80 12.19 -2.99
CA THR A 212 -8.95 12.26 -1.54
C THR A 212 -8.02 11.28 -0.81
N LEU A 213 -7.93 11.41 0.52
CA LEU A 213 -7.22 10.50 1.42
C LEU A 213 -7.56 9.01 1.17
N ARG A 214 -8.82 8.73 0.82
CA ARG A 214 -9.31 7.37 0.51
C ARG A 214 -8.47 6.70 -0.58
N ARG A 215 -8.05 7.46 -1.59
CA ARG A 215 -7.25 6.93 -2.71
C ARG A 215 -5.81 6.65 -2.29
N THR A 216 -5.22 7.48 -1.42
CA THR A 216 -3.90 7.21 -0.81
C THR A 216 -3.93 5.93 0.03
N LEU A 217 -4.98 5.79 0.85
CA LEU A 217 -5.15 4.62 1.70
C LEU A 217 -5.37 3.34 0.88
N GLN A 218 -6.14 3.39 -0.22
CA GLN A 218 -6.22 2.27 -1.17
C GLN A 218 -4.85 1.87 -1.73
N ALA A 219 -4.02 2.84 -2.14
CA ALA A 219 -2.68 2.57 -2.65
C ALA A 219 -1.79 1.88 -1.61
N ILE A 220 -1.82 2.33 -0.36
CA ILE A 220 -1.05 1.73 0.74
C ILE A 220 -1.56 0.32 1.09
N LEU A 221 -2.88 0.14 1.20
CA LEU A 221 -3.49 -1.14 1.57
C LEU A 221 -3.27 -2.21 0.48
N TYR A 222 -3.49 -1.86 -0.80
CA TYR A 222 -3.22 -2.80 -1.90
C TYR A 222 -1.71 -3.03 -2.07
N GLY A 223 -0.88 -1.99 -1.94
CA GLY A 223 0.58 -2.09 -1.92
C GLY A 223 1.09 -3.03 -0.81
N GLY A 224 0.34 -3.12 0.30
CA GLY A 224 0.62 -4.02 1.43
C GLY A 224 0.59 -5.50 1.10
N SER A 225 0.12 -5.90 -0.09
CA SER A 225 0.32 -7.28 -0.57
C SER A 225 1.78 -7.68 -0.73
N ALA A 226 2.69 -6.71 -0.88
CA ALA A 226 4.14 -6.94 -0.83
C ALA A 226 4.59 -7.64 0.47
N CYS A 227 3.79 -7.54 1.54
CA CYS A 227 4.04 -8.21 2.80
C CYS A 227 4.11 -9.73 2.69
N ILE A 228 3.56 -10.34 1.63
CA ILE A 228 3.65 -11.77 1.36
C ILE A 228 5.12 -12.25 1.24
N VAL A 229 6.03 -11.38 0.77
CA VAL A 229 7.47 -11.69 0.65
C VAL A 229 8.09 -11.93 2.04
N GLY A 230 7.44 -11.43 3.09
CA GLY A 230 7.79 -11.63 4.50
C GLY A 230 7.77 -13.08 4.95
N ILE A 231 7.14 -13.98 4.18
CA ILE A 231 7.14 -15.42 4.47
C ILE A 231 8.55 -16.02 4.40
N VAL A 232 9.44 -15.44 3.60
CA VAL A 232 10.82 -15.93 3.45
C VAL A 232 11.61 -15.67 4.74
N PRO A 233 12.16 -16.69 5.40
CA PRO A 233 12.94 -16.51 6.61
C PRO A 233 14.15 -15.57 6.40
N CYS A 234 14.52 -14.83 7.46
CA CYS A 234 15.67 -13.93 7.56
C CYS A 234 15.62 -12.68 6.66
N ILE A 235 15.36 -12.82 5.36
CA ILE A 235 15.42 -11.73 4.37
C ILE A 235 14.02 -11.16 4.09
N GLY A 236 12.98 -12.00 4.24
CA GLY A 236 11.62 -11.66 3.84
C GLY A 236 11.10 -10.39 4.48
N GLY A 237 11.37 -10.16 5.78
CA GLY A 237 10.88 -8.97 6.49
C GLY A 237 11.36 -7.66 5.87
N ILE A 238 12.67 -7.53 5.62
CA ILE A 238 13.25 -6.32 5.02
C ILE A 238 12.83 -6.20 3.55
N ALA A 239 12.91 -7.29 2.79
CA ALA A 239 12.54 -7.29 1.37
C ALA A 239 11.06 -6.92 1.18
N SER A 240 10.18 -7.48 1.99
CA SER A 240 8.76 -7.14 2.08
C SER A 240 8.54 -5.66 2.32
N PHE A 241 9.22 -5.10 3.32
CA PHE A 241 9.03 -3.70 3.69
C PHE A 241 9.49 -2.74 2.58
N VAL A 242 10.69 -2.98 2.04
CA VAL A 242 11.22 -2.20 0.91
C VAL A 242 10.27 -2.29 -0.28
N TRP A 243 9.78 -3.50 -0.59
CA TRP A 243 8.87 -3.68 -1.71
C TRP A 243 7.50 -3.05 -1.47
N TRP A 244 7.00 -3.04 -0.23
CA TRP A 244 5.77 -2.34 0.12
C TRP A 244 5.91 -0.83 -0.12
N VAL A 245 7.04 -0.23 0.25
CA VAL A 245 7.34 1.18 -0.05
C VAL A 245 7.37 1.41 -1.56
N VAL A 246 8.11 0.59 -2.32
CA VAL A 246 8.23 0.73 -3.79
C VAL A 246 6.87 0.59 -4.49
N ALA A 247 6.09 -0.44 -4.14
CA ALA A 247 4.76 -0.67 -4.69
C ALA A 247 3.84 0.52 -4.37
N THR A 248 3.81 0.95 -3.10
CA THR A 248 3.01 2.09 -2.66
C THR A 248 3.39 3.38 -3.38
N THR A 249 4.69 3.69 -3.51
CA THR A 249 5.14 4.90 -4.22
C THR A 249 4.64 4.90 -5.65
N ASN A 250 4.82 3.79 -6.38
CA ASN A 250 4.33 3.66 -7.75
C ASN A 250 2.80 3.76 -7.83
N MET A 251 2.09 3.15 -6.89
CA MET A 251 0.63 3.24 -6.81
C MET A 251 0.17 4.66 -6.46
N ILE A 252 0.93 5.44 -5.68
CA ILE A 252 0.62 6.85 -5.39
C ILE A 252 0.91 7.73 -6.59
N VAL A 253 2.01 7.54 -7.32
CA VAL A 253 2.31 8.27 -8.57
C VAL A 253 1.12 8.20 -9.52
N ARG A 254 0.65 6.99 -9.82
CA ARG A 254 -0.48 6.78 -10.73
C ARG A 254 -1.82 7.11 -10.08
N GLY A 255 -2.01 6.71 -8.83
CA GLY A 255 -3.27 6.83 -8.11
C GLY A 255 -3.62 8.24 -7.66
N GLN A 256 -2.63 9.10 -7.41
CA GLN A 256 -2.80 10.52 -7.03
C GLN A 256 -2.40 11.49 -8.15
N ARG A 257 -1.88 11.00 -9.28
CA ARG A 257 -1.39 11.78 -10.43
C ARG A 257 -0.35 12.83 -10.04
N VAL A 258 0.60 12.41 -9.23
CA VAL A 258 1.69 13.27 -8.75
C VAL A 258 3.02 12.81 -9.34
N HIS A 259 3.98 13.73 -9.43
CA HIS A 259 5.32 13.42 -9.90
C HIS A 259 6.01 12.37 -9.01
N GLY A 260 6.86 11.53 -9.60
CA GLY A 260 7.57 10.43 -8.93
C GLY A 260 8.32 10.85 -7.67
N SER A 261 9.06 11.97 -7.73
CA SER A 261 9.80 12.49 -6.58
C SER A 261 8.90 12.89 -5.41
N ARG A 262 7.77 13.56 -5.69
CA ARG A 262 6.78 13.96 -4.67
C ARG A 262 6.14 12.73 -4.02
N ALA A 263 5.75 11.74 -4.81
CA ALA A 263 5.22 10.48 -4.30
C ALA A 263 6.24 9.75 -3.42
N SER A 264 7.51 9.75 -3.81
CA SER A 264 8.58 9.08 -3.06
C SER A 264 8.78 9.70 -1.69
N VAL A 265 8.88 11.04 -1.61
CA VAL A 265 9.00 11.77 -0.34
C VAL A 265 7.78 11.52 0.55
N ALA A 266 6.56 11.63 0.00
CA ALA A 266 5.34 11.36 0.74
C ALA A 266 5.27 9.92 1.28
N THR A 267 5.69 8.94 0.48
CA THR A 267 5.65 7.54 0.87
C THR A 267 6.72 7.21 1.92
N LEU A 268 7.94 7.75 1.80
CA LEU A 268 9.03 7.51 2.76
C LEU A 268 8.81 8.21 4.10
N ALA A 269 8.07 9.33 4.12
CA ALA A 269 7.79 10.08 5.33
C ALA A 269 7.09 9.23 6.42
N GLY A 270 6.18 8.33 6.05
CA GLY A 270 5.50 7.44 7.00
C GLY A 270 6.45 6.50 7.76
N PRO A 271 7.22 5.64 7.06
CA PRO A 271 8.30 4.84 7.63
C PRO A 271 9.25 5.63 8.54
N ILE A 272 9.75 6.77 8.05
CA ILE A 272 10.72 7.58 8.79
C ILE A 272 10.09 8.14 10.06
N PHE A 273 8.86 8.66 9.96
CA PHE A 273 8.10 9.15 11.10
C PHE A 273 7.91 8.05 12.15
N PHE A 274 7.49 6.85 11.73
CA PHE A 274 7.27 5.72 12.63
C PHE A 274 8.57 5.26 13.31
N VAL A 275 9.66 5.09 12.55
CA VAL A 275 10.98 4.73 13.10
C VAL A 275 11.43 5.79 14.11
N THR A 276 11.25 7.08 13.80
CA THR A 276 11.60 8.17 14.71
C THR A 276 10.78 8.13 16.01
N CYS A 277 9.47 7.86 15.92
CA CYS A 277 8.62 7.70 17.10
C CYS A 277 9.02 6.50 17.96
N VAL A 278 9.31 5.35 17.34
CA VAL A 278 9.72 4.13 18.06
C VAL A 278 11.09 4.32 18.71
N CYS A 279 12.09 4.80 17.98
CA CYS A 279 13.41 5.08 18.55
C CYS A 279 13.35 6.16 19.64
N GLY A 280 12.59 7.23 19.41
CA GLY A 280 12.41 8.31 20.39
C GLY A 280 11.74 7.83 21.68
N SER A 281 10.65 7.06 21.57
CA SER A 281 9.97 6.48 22.74
C SER A 281 10.85 5.48 23.50
N TYR A 282 11.66 4.68 22.80
CA TYR A 282 12.60 3.75 23.43
C TYR A 282 13.72 4.49 24.17
N LEU A 283 14.25 5.59 23.61
CA LEU A 283 15.20 6.46 24.30
C LEU A 283 14.59 7.06 25.56
N ILE A 284 13.38 7.62 25.47
CA ILE A 284 12.65 8.16 26.63
C ILE A 284 12.47 7.09 27.71
N LEU A 285 12.10 5.86 27.32
CA LEU A 285 11.94 4.74 28.24
C LEU A 285 13.27 4.38 28.92
N ILE A 286 14.37 4.29 28.18
CA ILE A 286 15.70 4.01 28.73
C ILE A 286 16.08 5.07 29.76
N PHE A 287 15.96 6.36 29.42
CA PHE A 287 16.29 7.44 30.35
C PHE A 287 15.42 7.40 31.60
N SER A 288 14.12 7.14 31.43
CA SER A 288 13.14 7.06 32.53
C SER A 288 13.41 5.90 33.50
N ILE A 289 14.03 4.80 33.04
CA ILE A 289 14.39 3.65 33.90
C ILE A 289 15.79 3.81 34.48
N LEU A 290 16.74 4.30 33.67
CA LEU A 290 18.15 4.39 34.03
C LEU A 290 18.39 5.46 35.10
N GLU A 291 17.72 6.60 35.03
CA GLU A 291 17.91 7.70 36.00
C GLU A 291 17.51 7.31 37.44
N PRO A 292 16.33 6.73 37.71
CA PRO A 292 16.01 6.22 39.04
C PRO A 292 16.95 5.10 39.51
N ALA A 293 17.36 4.21 38.60
CA ALA A 293 18.27 3.11 38.94
C ALA A 293 19.66 3.62 39.32
N LEU A 294 20.22 4.58 38.57
CA LEU A 294 21.48 5.24 38.89
C LEU A 294 21.38 6.03 40.20
N THR A 295 20.25 6.68 40.47
CA THR A 295 20.02 7.40 41.72
C THR A 295 20.03 6.44 42.92
N ARG A 296 19.34 5.29 42.81
CA ARG A 296 19.35 4.23 43.84
C ARG A 296 20.73 3.60 44.03
N ALA A 297 21.49 3.41 42.95
CA ALA A 297 22.84 2.87 43.01
C ALA A 297 23.78 3.85 43.74
N ARG A 298 23.69 5.15 43.44
CA ARG A 298 24.46 6.21 44.11
C ARG A 298 24.12 6.34 45.58
N SER A 299 22.84 6.32 45.94
CA SER A 299 22.44 6.39 47.35
C SER A 299 22.93 5.17 48.15
N THR A 300 22.85 3.97 47.56
CA THR A 300 23.37 2.75 48.19
C THR A 300 24.89 2.83 48.39
N ALA A 301 25.63 3.31 47.39
CA ALA A 301 27.07 3.50 47.49
C ALA A 301 27.46 4.50 48.59
N GLN A 302 26.72 5.61 48.72
CA GLN A 302 26.94 6.61 49.78
C GLN A 302 26.68 6.02 51.17
N THR A 303 25.62 5.24 51.34
CA THR A 303 25.33 4.56 52.62
C THR A 303 26.44 3.58 53.00
N ILE A 304 26.96 2.81 52.05
CA ILE A 304 28.07 1.88 52.29
C ILE A 304 29.34 2.65 52.71
N GLN A 305 29.66 3.76 52.04
CA GLN A 305 30.81 4.60 52.41
C GLN A 305 30.67 5.21 53.81
N GLN A 306 29.48 5.70 54.17
CA GLN A 306 29.23 6.21 55.52
C GLN A 306 29.38 5.12 56.59
N GLN A 307 28.88 3.91 56.34
CA GLN A 307 29.04 2.79 57.26
C GLN A 307 30.51 2.39 57.44
N GLN A 308 31.30 2.41 56.37
CA GLN A 308 32.74 2.13 56.44
C GLN A 308 33.47 3.19 57.25
N GLN A 309 33.15 4.48 57.07
CA GLN A 309 33.77 5.56 57.85
C GLN A 309 33.46 5.42 59.35
N ILE A 310 32.20 5.16 59.70
CA ILE A 310 31.80 4.93 61.10
C ILE A 310 32.58 3.75 61.69
N GLN A 311 32.76 2.66 60.95
CA GLN A 311 33.55 1.52 61.44
C GLN A 311 35.03 1.88 61.67
N VAL A 312 35.63 2.69 60.79
CA VAL A 312 37.01 3.16 60.96
C VAL A 312 37.13 4.03 62.20
N ASP A 313 36.23 4.99 62.38
CA ASP A 313 36.24 5.91 63.52
C ASP A 313 36.03 5.13 64.84
N THR A 314 35.09 4.18 64.88
CA THR A 314 34.87 3.31 66.05
C THR A 314 36.12 2.49 66.38
N ASN A 315 36.82 1.97 65.37
CA ASN A 315 38.06 1.21 65.59
C ASN A 315 39.20 2.10 66.10
N GLN A 316 39.28 3.37 65.68
CA GLN A 316 40.28 4.32 66.18
C GLN A 316 40.04 4.65 67.65
N VAL A 317 38.80 4.97 68.05
CA VAL A 317 38.45 5.26 69.44
C VAL A 317 38.79 4.07 70.35
N ASN A 318 38.43 2.86 69.94
CA ASN A 318 38.73 1.64 70.71
C ASN A 318 40.25 1.37 70.85
N SER A 319 41.09 1.90 69.95
CA SER A 319 42.55 1.74 70.01
C SER A 319 43.24 2.77 70.92
N GLU A 320 42.58 3.89 71.22
CA GLU A 320 43.11 4.89 72.17
C GLU A 320 42.84 4.51 73.63
N ASP A 321 41.77 3.73 73.88
CA ASP A 321 41.36 3.31 75.23
C ASP A 321 42.04 2.02 75.74
N GLY A 322 42.80 1.31 74.90
CA GLY A 322 43.45 0.02 75.22
C GLY A 322 44.96 0.11 75.37
#